data_AF-A0A9P9TGL4-F1
#
_entry.id   AF-A0A9P9TGL4-F1
#
_cell.length_a   1.000
_cell.length_b   1.000
_cell.length_c   1.000
_cell.angle_alpha   90.00
_cell.angle_beta   90.00
_cell.angle_gamma   90.00
#
_symmetry.space_group_name_H-M   'P 1'
#
loop_
_entity.id
_entity.type
_entity.pdbx_description
1 polymer ?
#
loop_
_entity_poly.entity_id
_entity_poly.type
_entity_poly.pdbx_seq_one_letter_code
_entity_poly.pdbx_strand_id
1 'polypeptide(L)'
;AHISAPEDITTINYSLEWPYLENPSNTTFVGPTQIDICRCPKGNDSYQKSSDSEPGHIYTRYECTEPRVRFHSPEEGLWVLESVHGPINMLRPASHEEKERRKEVHSEADAAVYANRKLLFLSGPCPRGRYQSYATMQFLRSLSPSARAHISCLSLLVQPYEEDCSEDYSKRAYAELAEYVLQNLPAFSTLYLNIWDDETKLRAAASEFSILLHKSDVKIAVGMNWWKGEMKEFNTARAFLEII
;
A
#
# COMPACT_ATOMS: atom_id res chain seq x y z
N ALA A 1 7.64 -25.93 6.16
CA ALA A 1 6.18 -25.74 6.16
C ALA A 1 5.91 -24.42 5.46
N HIS A 2 5.18 -24.41 4.35
CA HIS A 2 4.81 -23.18 3.64
C HIS A 2 3.74 -22.49 4.47
N ILE A 3 4.04 -21.30 4.99
CA ILE A 3 3.09 -20.51 5.76
C ILE A 3 2.26 -19.73 4.75
N SER A 4 1.00 -20.13 4.62
CA SER A 4 0.01 -19.43 3.81
C SER A 4 -0.20 -18.02 4.35
N ALA A 5 -0.46 -17.07 3.45
CA ALA A 5 -1.07 -15.79 3.81
C ALA A 5 -2.25 -16.04 4.79
N PRO A 6 -2.54 -15.11 5.71
CA PRO A 6 -3.66 -15.23 6.64
C PRO A 6 -4.89 -15.74 5.92
N GLU A 7 -5.56 -16.75 6.47
CA GLU A 7 -6.86 -17.18 5.99
C GLU A 7 -7.74 -15.92 5.83
N ASP A 8 -8.36 -15.78 4.65
CA ASP A 8 -9.30 -14.72 4.29
C ASP A 8 -8.72 -13.33 3.93
N ILE A 9 -7.61 -13.27 3.18
CA ILE A 9 -7.19 -12.03 2.48
C ILE A 9 -7.79 -11.97 1.07
N THR A 10 -8.38 -10.83 0.73
CA THR A 10 -8.72 -10.47 -0.66
C THR A 10 -7.63 -9.58 -1.24
N THR A 11 -6.85 -10.14 -2.17
CA THR A 11 -5.77 -9.40 -2.85
C THR A 11 -6.32 -8.62 -4.02
N ILE A 12 -5.99 -7.34 -4.13
CA ILE A 12 -6.29 -6.47 -5.28
C ILE A 12 -4.96 -6.11 -5.94
N ASN A 13 -4.70 -6.66 -7.14
CA ASN A 13 -3.52 -6.28 -7.89
C ASN A 13 -3.67 -4.89 -8.51
N TYR A 14 -2.57 -4.14 -8.53
CA TYR A 14 -2.51 -2.84 -9.19
C TYR A 14 -1.18 -2.66 -9.91
N SER A 15 -1.18 -1.78 -10.91
CA SER A 15 0.02 -1.25 -11.56
C SER A 15 0.10 0.26 -11.39
N LEU A 16 1.31 0.80 -11.47
CA LEU A 16 1.59 2.23 -11.46
C LEU A 16 2.02 2.65 -12.86
N GLU A 17 1.34 3.65 -13.40
CA GLU A 17 1.69 4.28 -14.67
C GLU A 17 2.33 5.63 -14.41
N TRP A 18 3.46 5.90 -15.06
CA TRP A 18 4.30 7.05 -14.82
C TRP A 18 4.32 7.96 -16.05
N PRO A 19 3.29 8.79 -16.26
CA PRO A 19 3.10 9.50 -17.53
C PRO A 19 4.16 10.56 -17.82
N TYR A 20 4.96 10.94 -16.81
CA TYR A 20 5.95 12.01 -16.91
C TYR A 20 7.39 11.52 -16.82
N LEU A 21 7.62 10.21 -16.65
CA LEU A 21 8.96 9.63 -16.66
C LEU A 21 9.40 9.31 -18.08
N GLU A 22 10.68 9.51 -18.36
CA GLU A 22 11.25 9.26 -19.69
C GLU A 22 11.36 7.77 -19.99
N ASN A 23 11.77 6.95 -19.02
CA ASN A 23 11.98 5.51 -19.22
C ASN A 23 11.38 4.66 -18.08
N PRO A 24 10.05 4.73 -17.85
CA PRO A 24 9.43 3.96 -16.78
C PRO A 24 9.45 2.47 -17.11
N SER A 25 9.96 1.69 -16.18
CA SER A 25 10.12 0.25 -16.25
C SER A 25 9.78 -0.35 -14.90
N ASN A 26 9.56 -1.67 -14.88
CA ASN A 26 9.33 -2.36 -13.61
C ASN A 26 10.55 -2.33 -12.68
N THR A 27 11.71 -1.90 -13.14
CA THR A 27 12.92 -1.79 -12.34
C THR A 27 13.34 -0.34 -12.10
N THR A 28 12.54 0.65 -12.52
CA THR A 28 12.85 2.09 -12.49
C THR A 28 12.99 2.66 -11.09
N PHE A 29 12.75 1.87 -10.04
CA PHE A 29 13.13 2.27 -8.70
C PHE A 29 13.77 1.15 -7.82
N VAL A 30 14.24 0.05 -8.41
CA VAL A 30 14.89 -1.09 -7.69
C VAL A 30 16.30 -0.76 -7.17
N GLY A 31 16.43 -0.24 -5.95
CA GLY A 31 17.73 -0.08 -5.28
C GLY A 31 18.04 1.35 -4.83
N PRO A 32 19.24 1.60 -4.28
CA PRO A 32 19.52 2.76 -3.42
C PRO A 32 19.63 4.11 -4.15
N THR A 33 19.80 4.11 -5.46
CA THR A 33 19.90 5.34 -6.28
C THR A 33 19.33 5.06 -7.64
N GLN A 34 18.10 5.53 -7.86
CA GLN A 34 17.36 5.33 -9.10
C GLN A 34 16.88 6.69 -9.57
N ILE A 35 17.30 7.05 -10.78
CA ILE A 35 17.22 8.41 -11.31
C ILE A 35 16.58 8.26 -12.69
N ASP A 36 15.25 8.38 -12.76
CA ASP A 36 14.59 8.62 -14.04
C ASP A 36 14.29 10.11 -14.17
N ILE A 37 14.35 10.58 -15.42
CA ILE A 37 14.09 11.96 -15.76
C ILE A 37 12.58 12.14 -15.80
N CYS A 38 12.09 12.92 -14.85
CA CYS A 38 10.73 13.40 -14.77
C CYS A 38 10.57 14.73 -15.52
N ARG A 39 9.52 14.81 -16.33
CA ARG A 39 9.08 16.00 -17.06
C ARG A 39 7.71 16.48 -16.60
N CYS A 40 7.36 16.21 -15.33
CA CYS A 40 6.07 16.63 -14.81
C CYS A 40 6.01 18.16 -14.71
N PRO A 41 4.84 18.78 -14.92
CA PRO A 41 4.66 20.20 -14.64
C PRO A 41 4.82 20.38 -13.12
N LYS A 42 5.93 20.98 -12.66
CA LYS A 42 6.20 21.14 -11.23
C LYS A 42 5.06 21.91 -10.56
N GLY A 43 4.57 21.40 -9.43
CA GLY A 43 3.60 22.08 -8.58
C GLY A 43 4.24 23.23 -7.82
N ASN A 44 4.48 24.35 -8.50
CA ASN A 44 4.62 25.69 -7.89
C ASN A 44 4.46 26.72 -9.02
N ASP A 45 3.23 27.22 -9.18
CA ASP A 45 2.67 28.46 -9.74
C ASP A 45 3.43 29.40 -10.70
N SER A 46 4.59 29.04 -11.21
CA SER A 46 5.23 29.75 -12.30
C SER A 46 6.23 28.79 -12.88
N TYR A 47 5.91 28.07 -13.95
CA TYR A 47 6.84 27.78 -15.04
C TYR A 47 6.02 27.07 -16.11
N GLN A 48 6.19 27.57 -17.33
CA GLN A 48 5.47 27.17 -18.52
C GLN A 48 5.58 25.65 -18.73
N LYS A 49 4.63 25.08 -19.49
CA LYS A 49 4.78 23.75 -20.09
C LYS A 49 6.24 23.55 -20.46
N SER A 50 6.89 22.57 -19.83
CA SER A 50 8.25 22.17 -20.18
C SER A 50 8.27 21.94 -21.68
N SER A 51 8.87 22.87 -22.41
CA SER A 51 9.21 22.64 -23.82
C SER A 51 10.11 21.41 -23.89
N ASP A 52 10.08 20.67 -25.00
CA ASP A 52 10.97 19.50 -25.20
C ASP A 52 12.47 19.83 -25.03
N SER A 53 12.82 21.12 -24.98
CA SER A 53 14.16 21.66 -24.78
C SER A 53 14.61 21.90 -23.33
N GLU A 54 13.76 21.78 -22.31
CA GLU A 54 14.23 21.91 -20.92
C GLU A 54 14.82 20.58 -20.39
N PRO A 55 15.95 20.63 -19.66
CA PRO A 55 16.46 19.44 -18.99
C PRO A 55 15.44 19.05 -17.91
N GLY A 56 14.85 17.85 -18.02
CA GLY A 56 13.95 17.32 -16.99
C GLY A 56 14.64 17.23 -15.62
N HIS A 57 13.88 16.88 -14.59
CA HIS A 57 14.38 16.77 -13.22
C HIS A 57 14.36 15.32 -12.74
N ILE A 58 15.11 15.01 -11.69
CA ILE A 58 15.04 13.67 -11.09
C ILE A 58 13.67 13.51 -10.43
N TYR A 59 13.03 12.36 -10.66
CA TYR A 59 11.79 12.06 -9.95
C TYR A 59 12.03 12.07 -8.43
N THR A 60 11.23 12.87 -7.74
CA THR A 60 11.20 12.92 -6.28
C THR A 60 9.75 12.81 -5.84
N ARG A 61 9.42 11.79 -5.05
CA ARG A 61 8.07 11.64 -4.49
C ARG A 61 7.67 12.86 -3.64
N TYR A 62 6.39 13.20 -3.66
CA TYR A 62 5.80 14.40 -3.04
C TYR A 62 6.24 15.75 -3.64
N GLU A 63 7.21 15.79 -4.54
CA GLU A 63 7.56 16.97 -5.33
C GLU A 63 7.04 16.84 -6.78
N CYS A 64 7.20 15.65 -7.36
CA CYS A 64 6.71 15.32 -8.69
C CYS A 64 5.24 14.90 -8.67
N THR A 65 4.59 15.01 -9.83
CA THR A 65 3.24 14.45 -10.02
C THR A 65 3.23 12.95 -9.75
N GLU A 66 2.22 12.51 -9.01
CA GLU A 66 2.04 11.11 -8.62
C GLU A 66 1.75 10.20 -9.84
N PRO A 67 2.10 8.90 -9.78
CA PRO A 67 1.71 7.94 -10.81
C PRO A 67 0.19 7.73 -10.84
N ARG A 68 -0.33 7.30 -11.99
CA ARG A 68 -1.72 6.81 -12.08
C ARG A 68 -1.78 5.38 -11.59
N VAL A 69 -2.73 5.08 -10.72
CA VAL A 69 -2.98 3.73 -10.23
C VAL A 69 -3.99 3.04 -11.14
N ARG A 70 -3.62 1.89 -11.70
CA ARG A 70 -4.53 1.03 -12.46
C ARG A 70 -4.78 -0.25 -11.66
N PHE A 71 -6.01 -0.46 -11.21
CA PHE A 71 -6.39 -1.71 -10.56
C PHE A 71 -6.71 -2.77 -11.61
N HIS A 72 -6.13 -3.96 -11.46
CA HIS A 72 -6.37 -5.05 -12.39
C HIS A 72 -7.76 -5.64 -12.16
N SER A 73 -8.44 -5.97 -13.25
CA SER A 73 -9.70 -6.70 -13.20
C SER A 73 -9.47 -8.16 -12.78
N PRO A 74 -10.49 -8.86 -12.26
CA PRO A 74 -10.38 -10.28 -11.91
C PRO A 74 -9.95 -11.19 -13.08
N GLU A 75 -10.18 -10.76 -14.32
CA GLU A 75 -9.90 -11.50 -15.55
C GLU A 75 -8.44 -11.38 -16.00
N GLU A 76 -7.70 -10.35 -15.55
CA GLU A 76 -6.31 -10.08 -15.95
C GLU A 76 -5.27 -10.99 -15.25
N GLY A 77 -5.74 -12.02 -14.55
CA GLY A 77 -4.91 -12.92 -13.74
C GLY A 77 -4.61 -12.32 -12.37
N LEU A 78 -4.98 -13.06 -11.32
CA LEU A 78 -4.76 -12.67 -9.94
C LEU A 78 -3.47 -13.31 -9.41
N TRP A 79 -2.54 -12.46 -8.99
CA TRP A 79 -1.32 -12.84 -8.29
C TRP A 79 -1.46 -12.55 -6.81
N VAL A 80 -1.14 -13.52 -5.98
CA VAL A 80 -1.19 -13.39 -4.52
C VAL A 80 0.20 -13.56 -3.94
N LEU A 81 0.43 -12.88 -2.81
CA LEU A 81 1.69 -12.98 -2.09
C LEU A 81 1.85 -14.41 -1.58
N GLU A 82 2.88 -15.10 -2.08
CA GLU A 82 3.30 -16.38 -1.52
C GLU A 82 4.26 -16.14 -0.36
N SER A 83 5.27 -15.29 -0.55
CA SER A 83 6.20 -14.83 0.49
C SER A 83 6.90 -13.53 0.08
N VAL A 84 7.39 -12.75 1.04
CA VAL A 84 8.37 -11.68 0.75
C VAL A 84 9.77 -12.28 0.75
N HIS A 85 10.59 -11.93 -0.24
CA HIS A 85 11.96 -12.42 -0.38
C HIS A 85 12.94 -11.30 -0.75
N GLY A 86 13.49 -10.64 0.26
CA GLY A 86 14.44 -9.54 0.07
C GLY A 86 13.84 -8.43 -0.81
N PRO A 87 14.50 -8.03 -1.92
CA PRO A 87 14.01 -6.97 -2.80
C PRO A 87 12.83 -7.38 -3.68
N ILE A 88 12.34 -8.62 -3.60
CA ILE A 88 11.30 -9.15 -4.48
C ILE A 88 10.24 -9.90 -3.65
N ASN A 89 8.98 -9.62 -3.93
CA ASN A 89 7.84 -10.42 -3.48
C ASN A 89 7.73 -11.68 -4.35
N MET A 90 7.79 -12.85 -3.71
CA MET A 90 7.45 -14.12 -4.36
C MET A 90 5.94 -14.20 -4.48
N LEU A 91 5.48 -14.22 -5.73
CA LEU A 91 4.06 -14.27 -6.05
C LEU A 91 3.71 -15.61 -6.68
N ARG A 92 2.52 -16.10 -6.36
CA ARG A 92 1.92 -17.26 -7.03
C ARG A 92 0.61 -16.90 -7.70
N PRO A 93 0.17 -17.67 -8.70
CA PRO A 93 -1.20 -17.58 -9.18
C PRO A 93 -2.18 -17.84 -8.03
N ALA A 94 -3.28 -17.08 -8.02
CA ALA A 94 -4.36 -17.29 -7.08
C ALA A 94 -5.04 -18.66 -7.25
N SER A 95 -5.48 -19.23 -6.14
CA SER A 95 -6.38 -20.38 -6.11
C SER A 95 -7.74 -20.00 -6.70
N HIS A 96 -8.59 -21.00 -6.97
CA HIS A 96 -9.94 -20.74 -7.46
C HIS A 96 -10.75 -19.90 -6.46
N GLU A 97 -10.68 -20.22 -5.17
CA GLU A 97 -11.38 -19.50 -4.10
C GLU A 97 -10.92 -18.04 -3.97
N GLU A 98 -9.62 -17.78 -4.07
CA GLU A 98 -9.08 -16.42 -4.05
C GLU A 98 -9.57 -15.59 -5.25
N LYS A 99 -9.72 -16.22 -6.43
CA LYS A 99 -10.28 -15.57 -7.63
C LYS A 99 -11.75 -15.25 -7.44
N GLU A 100 -12.56 -16.18 -6.92
CA GLU A 100 -13.98 -15.93 -6.67
C GLU A 100 -14.16 -14.80 -5.64
N ARG A 101 -13.44 -14.81 -4.51
CA ARG A 101 -13.45 -13.71 -3.54
C ARG A 101 -13.10 -12.36 -4.18
N ARG A 102 -12.12 -12.33 -5.08
CA ARG A 102 -11.71 -11.09 -5.76
C ARG A 102 -12.78 -10.59 -6.74
N LYS A 103 -13.53 -11.47 -7.41
CA LYS A 103 -14.61 -11.06 -8.32
C LYS A 103 -15.70 -10.26 -7.62
N GLU A 104 -15.97 -10.56 -6.35
CA GLU A 104 -16.98 -9.86 -5.56
C GLU A 104 -16.58 -8.41 -5.24
N VAL A 105 -15.29 -8.09 -5.23
CA VAL A 105 -14.77 -6.78 -4.80
C VAL A 105 -14.50 -5.88 -6.02
N HIS A 106 -15.39 -4.93 -6.31
CA HIS A 106 -15.21 -3.93 -7.38
C HIS A 106 -15.98 -2.64 -7.07
N SER A 107 -15.73 -1.56 -7.80
CA SER A 107 -16.31 -0.23 -7.50
C SER A 107 -17.84 -0.24 -7.37
N GLU A 108 -18.50 -1.05 -8.19
CA GLU A 108 -19.96 -1.23 -8.23
C GLU A 108 -20.50 -2.37 -7.33
N ALA A 109 -19.65 -3.00 -6.52
CA ALA A 109 -20.08 -4.10 -5.66
C ALA A 109 -21.02 -3.62 -4.55
N ASP A 110 -21.89 -4.52 -4.08
CA ASP A 110 -22.71 -4.25 -2.91
C ASP A 110 -21.84 -3.89 -1.71
N ALA A 111 -22.27 -2.89 -0.93
CA ALA A 111 -21.50 -2.39 0.20
C ALA A 111 -21.22 -3.48 1.25
N ALA A 112 -22.14 -4.43 1.43
CA ALA A 112 -21.99 -5.54 2.39
C ALA A 112 -20.82 -6.48 2.03
N VAL A 113 -20.41 -6.53 0.76
CA VAL A 113 -19.23 -7.31 0.35
C VAL A 113 -17.99 -6.81 1.08
N TYR A 114 -17.88 -5.52 1.39
CA TYR A 114 -16.68 -4.97 2.03
C TYR A 114 -16.58 -5.26 3.53
N ALA A 115 -17.68 -5.72 4.15
CA ALA A 115 -17.72 -6.01 5.57
C ALA A 115 -16.82 -7.20 5.92
N ASN A 116 -16.04 -7.05 6.98
CA ASN A 116 -15.10 -8.02 7.55
C ASN A 116 -14.02 -8.55 6.59
N ARG A 117 -13.86 -7.99 5.39
CA ARG A 117 -12.84 -8.44 4.43
C ARG A 117 -11.49 -7.78 4.65
N LYS A 118 -10.44 -8.59 4.71
CA LYS A 118 -9.05 -8.10 4.79
C LYS A 118 -8.56 -7.78 3.39
N LEU A 119 -8.56 -6.50 3.02
CA LEU A 119 -8.08 -6.08 1.70
C LEU A 119 -6.56 -5.86 1.71
N LEU A 120 -5.87 -6.46 0.73
CA LEU A 120 -4.44 -6.28 0.51
C LEU A 120 -4.20 -5.81 -0.93
N PHE A 121 -3.44 -4.73 -1.10
CA PHE A 121 -3.10 -4.19 -2.41
C PHE A 121 -1.70 -4.62 -2.82
N LEU A 122 -1.51 -5.16 -4.02
CA LEU A 122 -0.22 -5.76 -4.41
C LEU A 122 0.21 -5.36 -5.82
N SER A 123 1.39 -4.76 -5.94
CA SER A 123 1.98 -4.30 -7.21
C SER A 123 3.04 -5.25 -7.75
N GLY A 124 2.62 -6.42 -8.20
CA GLY A 124 3.54 -7.40 -8.79
C GLY A 124 4.70 -7.78 -7.86
N PRO A 125 5.81 -8.29 -8.41
CA PRO A 125 6.91 -8.83 -7.61
C PRO A 125 7.82 -7.75 -7.01
N CYS A 126 7.77 -6.50 -7.47
CA CYS A 126 8.64 -5.44 -6.93
C CYS A 126 7.89 -4.65 -5.85
N PRO A 127 8.36 -4.58 -4.59
CA PRO A 127 7.75 -3.76 -3.57
C PRO A 127 7.92 -2.27 -3.91
N ARG A 128 6.86 -1.67 -4.47
CA ARG A 128 6.83 -0.28 -4.94
C ARG A 128 6.70 0.71 -3.78
N GLY A 129 7.76 0.96 -3.03
CA GLY A 129 7.73 2.01 -2.01
C GLY A 129 6.55 1.91 -1.04
N ARG A 130 6.18 3.07 -0.46
CA ARG A 130 4.87 3.23 0.18
C ARG A 130 3.75 3.55 -0.82
N TYR A 131 3.88 3.17 -2.10
CA TYR A 131 2.79 3.30 -3.06
C TYR A 131 1.68 2.28 -2.80
N GLN A 132 1.90 1.25 -1.99
CA GLN A 132 0.80 0.42 -1.50
C GLN A 132 -0.22 1.28 -0.73
N SER A 133 0.25 2.17 0.15
CA SER A 133 -0.62 3.09 0.89
C SER A 133 -1.34 4.06 -0.05
N TYR A 134 -0.61 4.58 -1.03
CA TYR A 134 -1.19 5.43 -2.07
C TYR A 134 -2.28 4.71 -2.87
N ALA A 135 -2.00 3.51 -3.39
CA ALA A 135 -2.94 2.69 -4.13
C ALA A 135 -4.16 2.30 -3.28
N THR A 136 -3.95 1.96 -2.00
CA THR A 136 -5.03 1.71 -1.04
C THR A 136 -5.95 2.93 -0.95
N MET A 137 -5.39 4.12 -0.74
CA MET A 137 -6.18 5.35 -0.67
C MET A 137 -6.93 5.65 -1.98
N GLN A 138 -6.29 5.45 -3.14
CA GLN A 138 -6.92 5.66 -4.45
C GLN A 138 -8.09 4.69 -4.67
N PHE A 139 -7.94 3.42 -4.27
CA PHE A 139 -9.03 2.46 -4.32
C PHE A 139 -10.20 2.90 -3.45
N LEU A 140 -9.94 3.24 -2.18
CA LEU A 140 -10.99 3.67 -1.25
C LEU A 140 -11.71 4.94 -1.74
N ARG A 141 -10.99 5.87 -2.37
CA ARG A 141 -11.57 7.08 -3.00
C ARG A 141 -12.49 6.75 -4.16
N SER A 142 -12.18 5.70 -4.95
CA SER A 142 -13.03 5.26 -6.06
C SER A 142 -14.33 4.58 -5.62
N LEU A 143 -14.40 4.11 -4.37
CA LEU A 143 -15.61 3.47 -3.84
C LEU A 143 -16.73 4.50 -3.58
N SER A 144 -17.98 4.03 -3.60
CA SER A 144 -19.10 4.83 -3.10
C SER A 144 -18.97 5.07 -1.58
N PRO A 145 -19.56 6.15 -1.03
CA PRO A 145 -19.59 6.35 0.42
C PRO A 145 -20.19 5.17 1.20
N SER A 146 -21.20 4.51 0.62
CA SER A 146 -21.84 3.32 1.21
C SER A 146 -20.86 2.14 1.33
N ALA A 147 -20.12 1.85 0.26
CA ALA A 147 -19.10 0.81 0.27
C ALA A 147 -17.98 1.11 1.28
N ARG A 148 -17.48 2.36 1.30
CA ARG A 148 -16.50 2.80 2.32
C ARG A 148 -16.98 2.61 3.75
N ALA A 149 -18.28 2.81 4.00
CA ALA A 149 -18.86 2.66 5.33
C ALA A 149 -18.82 1.22 5.87
N HIS A 150 -18.56 0.22 5.02
CA HIS A 150 -18.47 -1.19 5.39
C HIS A 150 -17.04 -1.73 5.46
N ILE A 151 -16.05 -0.97 4.97
CA ILE A 151 -14.64 -1.36 5.09
C ILE A 151 -14.25 -1.36 6.57
N SER A 152 -13.88 -2.54 7.06
CA SER A 152 -13.54 -2.78 8.46
C SER A 152 -12.08 -3.18 8.65
N CYS A 153 -11.48 -3.80 7.63
CA CYS A 153 -10.13 -4.36 7.70
C CYS A 153 -9.28 -3.92 6.50
N LEU A 154 -8.04 -3.51 6.76
CA LEU A 154 -7.01 -3.31 5.74
C LEU A 154 -5.76 -4.09 6.12
N SER A 155 -5.04 -4.59 5.13
CA SER A 155 -3.76 -5.26 5.30
C SER A 155 -2.69 -4.53 4.49
N LEU A 156 -1.58 -4.21 5.15
CA LEU A 156 -0.42 -3.56 4.54
C LEU A 156 0.82 -4.41 4.73
N LEU A 157 1.71 -4.32 3.75
CA LEU A 157 3.07 -4.84 3.80
C LEU A 157 3.98 -3.65 4.08
N VAL A 158 4.89 -3.80 5.04
CA VAL A 158 5.91 -2.81 5.37
C VAL A 158 7.26 -3.46 5.12
N GLN A 159 7.93 -3.09 4.03
CA GLN A 159 9.17 -3.75 3.58
C GLN A 159 10.35 -2.75 3.49
N PRO A 160 11.62 -3.19 3.67
CA PRO A 160 12.80 -2.31 3.71
C PRO A 160 13.37 -2.04 2.34
N TYR A 161 13.17 -2.97 1.41
CA TYR A 161 13.64 -2.89 0.03
C TYR A 161 12.65 -2.16 -0.87
N GLU A 162 11.80 -1.34 -0.27
CA GLU A 162 10.81 -0.55 -0.95
C GLU A 162 11.48 0.56 -1.76
N GLU A 163 11.07 0.65 -3.01
CA GLU A 163 11.56 1.64 -3.96
C GLU A 163 11.23 3.10 -3.57
N ASP A 164 12.16 4.06 -3.79
CA ASP A 164 11.96 5.50 -3.48
C ASP A 164 11.52 5.76 -2.02
N CYS A 165 12.03 4.93 -1.10
CA CYS A 165 11.66 4.91 0.30
C CYS A 165 12.59 5.81 1.13
N SER A 166 12.44 7.13 0.97
CA SER A 166 12.94 8.04 2.01
C SER A 166 12.12 7.82 3.29
N GLU A 167 12.76 7.96 4.45
CA GLU A 167 12.08 7.76 5.73
C GLU A 167 10.95 8.78 5.92
N ASP A 168 11.18 10.04 5.57
CA ASP A 168 10.20 11.12 5.68
C ASP A 168 9.00 10.91 4.74
N TYR A 169 9.25 10.49 3.51
CA TYR A 169 8.17 10.15 2.57
C TYR A 169 7.41 8.90 3.01
N SER A 170 8.08 7.99 3.73
CA SER A 170 7.40 6.84 4.30
C SER A 170 6.43 7.22 5.41
N LYS A 171 6.89 8.04 6.35
CA LYS A 171 6.05 8.57 7.43
C LYS A 171 4.86 9.32 6.85
N ARG A 172 5.11 10.22 5.89
CA ARG A 172 4.04 10.98 5.23
C ARG A 172 3.00 10.07 4.56
N ALA A 173 3.41 9.03 3.86
CA ALA A 173 2.48 8.12 3.18
C ALA A 173 1.58 7.35 4.14
N TYR A 174 2.14 6.92 5.27
CA TYR A 174 1.40 6.21 6.30
C TYR A 174 0.49 7.13 7.10
N ALA A 175 0.95 8.34 7.41
CA ALA A 175 0.12 9.38 8.03
C ALA A 175 -1.08 9.74 7.13
N GLU A 176 -0.86 9.99 5.83
CA GLU A 176 -1.93 10.31 4.87
C GLU A 176 -2.99 9.19 4.79
N LEU A 177 -2.55 7.92 4.76
CA LEU A 177 -3.49 6.79 4.78
C LEU A 177 -4.22 6.69 6.13
N ALA A 178 -3.53 6.82 7.26
CA ALA A 178 -4.12 6.73 8.58
C ALA A 178 -5.19 7.81 8.80
N GLU A 179 -4.89 9.05 8.42
CA GLU A 179 -5.85 10.16 8.44
C GLU A 179 -7.05 9.89 7.53
N TYR A 180 -6.80 9.43 6.30
CA TYR A 180 -7.88 9.09 5.38
C TYR A 180 -8.82 8.02 5.96
N VAL A 181 -8.25 6.98 6.57
CA VAL A 181 -9.01 5.89 7.23
C VAL A 181 -9.89 6.45 8.35
N LEU A 182 -9.34 7.29 9.23
CA LEU A 182 -10.11 7.89 10.33
C LEU A 182 -11.28 8.75 9.84
N GLN A 183 -11.05 9.51 8.77
CA GLN A 183 -12.05 10.44 8.23
C GLN A 183 -13.13 9.75 7.40
N ASN A 184 -12.79 8.68 6.69
CA ASN A 184 -13.65 8.16 5.61
C ASN A 184 -14.18 6.74 5.84
N LEU A 185 -13.62 5.98 6.79
CA LEU A 185 -14.01 4.59 7.06
C LEU A 185 -14.63 4.46 8.46
N PRO A 186 -15.94 4.76 8.61
CA PRO A 186 -16.59 4.76 9.91
C PRO A 186 -16.58 3.39 10.61
N ALA A 187 -16.73 2.29 9.86
CA ALA A 187 -16.70 0.92 10.40
C ALA A 187 -15.29 0.32 10.51
N PHE A 188 -14.23 1.10 10.24
CA PHE A 188 -12.86 0.60 10.35
C PHE A 188 -12.56 0.13 11.76
N SER A 189 -12.04 -1.09 11.90
CA SER A 189 -11.78 -1.73 13.19
C SER A 189 -10.38 -2.35 13.27
N THR A 190 -9.81 -2.85 12.16
CA THR A 190 -8.50 -3.53 12.22
C THR A 190 -7.58 -3.14 11.08
N LEU A 191 -6.37 -2.67 11.44
CA LEU A 191 -5.24 -2.61 10.53
C LEU A 191 -4.32 -3.81 10.76
N TYR A 192 -4.08 -4.62 9.73
CA TYR A 192 -3.07 -5.68 9.75
C TYR A 192 -1.77 -5.12 9.16
N LEU A 193 -0.74 -4.96 9.99
CA LEU A 193 0.60 -4.52 9.59
C LEU A 193 1.53 -5.72 9.53
N ASN A 194 1.94 -6.11 8.33
CA ASN A 194 2.93 -7.17 8.14
C ASN A 194 4.29 -6.51 7.95
N ILE A 195 5.07 -6.49 9.03
CA ILE A 195 6.35 -5.78 9.07
C ILE A 195 7.47 -6.79 8.80
N TRP A 196 8.15 -6.57 7.68
CA TRP A 196 9.18 -7.44 7.14
C TRP A 196 10.55 -6.84 7.35
N ASP A 197 10.94 -6.77 8.61
CA ASP A 197 12.01 -5.89 9.03
C ASP A 197 13.28 -6.62 9.45
N ASP A 198 14.40 -6.25 8.83
CA ASP A 198 15.75 -6.56 9.30
C ASP A 198 16.39 -5.35 10.05
N GLU A 199 15.76 -4.17 10.06
CA GLU A 199 16.30 -2.88 10.58
C GLU A 199 15.26 -1.95 11.26
N THR A 200 15.59 -1.33 12.41
CA THR A 200 14.68 -0.42 13.17
C THR A 200 13.98 0.71 12.40
N LYS A 201 14.42 1.08 11.19
CA LYS A 201 13.88 2.18 10.37
C LYS A 201 12.42 1.99 9.96
N LEU A 202 11.98 0.76 9.65
CA LEU A 202 10.60 0.55 9.20
C LEU A 202 9.59 0.77 10.31
N ARG A 203 10.02 0.57 11.55
CA ARG A 203 9.18 0.77 12.72
C ARG A 203 8.87 2.24 12.93
N ALA A 204 9.86 3.13 12.76
CA ALA A 204 9.65 4.57 12.86
C ALA A 204 8.65 5.13 11.82
N ALA A 205 8.50 4.49 10.66
CA ALA A 205 7.41 4.83 9.74
C ALA A 205 6.08 4.22 10.21
N ALA A 206 6.07 2.95 10.60
CA ALA A 206 4.85 2.27 11.04
C ALA A 206 4.20 2.91 12.29
N SER A 207 4.97 3.65 13.11
CA SER A 207 4.45 4.39 14.27
C SER A 207 3.39 5.44 13.90
N GLU A 208 3.38 5.93 12.65
CA GLU A 208 2.37 6.88 12.17
C GLU A 208 0.94 6.29 12.24
N PHE A 209 0.79 4.97 12.17
CA PHE A 209 -0.52 4.33 12.35
C PHE A 209 -1.04 4.36 13.78
N SER A 210 -0.23 4.75 14.77
CA SER A 210 -0.65 4.84 16.19
C SER A 210 -1.87 5.74 16.39
N ILE A 211 -2.06 6.74 15.53
CA ILE A 211 -3.23 7.64 15.55
C ILE A 211 -4.55 6.87 15.41
N LEU A 212 -4.56 5.73 14.70
CA LEU A 212 -5.74 4.90 14.54
C LEU A 212 -6.27 4.37 15.88
N LEU A 213 -5.38 4.13 16.84
CA LEU A 213 -5.69 3.59 18.17
C LEU A 213 -6.30 4.63 19.12
N HIS A 214 -6.48 5.88 18.67
CA HIS A 214 -7.29 6.88 19.38
C HIS A 214 -8.78 6.73 19.13
N LYS A 215 -9.19 6.03 18.07
CA LYS A 215 -10.58 5.70 17.81
C LYS A 215 -10.96 4.44 18.60
N SER A 216 -12.07 4.51 19.33
CA SER A 216 -12.62 3.37 20.07
C SER A 216 -12.80 2.16 19.15
N ASP A 217 -12.50 0.97 19.66
CA ASP A 217 -12.67 -0.32 18.99
C ASP A 217 -11.78 -0.54 17.75
N VAL A 218 -10.84 0.37 17.46
CA VAL A 218 -9.79 0.13 16.47
C VAL A 218 -8.62 -0.59 17.12
N LYS A 219 -8.10 -1.61 16.43
CA LYS A 219 -6.89 -2.34 16.78
C LYS A 219 -5.90 -2.40 15.63
N ILE A 220 -4.63 -2.57 15.98
CA ILE A 220 -3.56 -2.86 15.02
C ILE A 220 -3.03 -4.25 15.33
N ALA A 221 -3.09 -5.15 14.34
CA ALA A 221 -2.49 -6.48 14.41
C ALA A 221 -1.17 -6.46 13.67
N VAL A 222 -0.05 -6.63 14.38
CA VAL A 222 1.30 -6.62 13.80
C VAL A 222 1.80 -8.04 13.66
N GLY A 223 2.07 -8.47 12.43
CA GLY A 223 2.86 -9.66 12.14
C GLY A 223 4.34 -9.29 12.06
N MET A 224 5.14 -9.75 13.02
CA MET A 224 6.61 -9.64 12.98
C MET A 224 7.19 -10.97 12.56
N ASN A 225 8.05 -10.99 11.53
CA ASN A 225 8.69 -12.23 11.06
C ASN A 225 7.66 -13.33 10.77
N TRP A 226 6.75 -13.05 9.82
CA TRP A 226 5.64 -13.91 9.38
C TRP A 226 5.98 -15.41 9.20
N TRP A 227 7.26 -15.79 9.02
CA TRP A 227 7.79 -17.16 9.05
C TRP A 227 7.47 -17.92 10.34
N LYS A 228 7.04 -17.22 11.39
CA LYS A 228 6.61 -17.79 12.67
C LYS A 228 5.10 -17.77 12.88
N GLY A 229 4.34 -17.08 12.02
CA GLY A 229 2.88 -16.94 12.14
C GLY A 229 2.42 -16.14 13.37
N GLU A 230 3.34 -15.47 14.07
CA GLU A 230 3.01 -14.71 15.29
C GLU A 230 2.46 -13.33 14.91
N MET A 231 1.20 -13.08 15.28
CA MET A 231 0.60 -11.74 15.26
C MET A 231 0.38 -11.24 16.69
N LYS A 232 0.77 -9.98 16.92
CA LYS A 232 0.51 -9.27 18.17
C LYS A 232 -0.52 -8.18 17.95
N GLU A 233 -1.60 -8.20 18.70
CA GLU A 233 -2.65 -7.19 18.63
C GLU A 233 -2.40 -6.07 19.64
N PHE A 234 -2.69 -4.84 19.22
CA PHE A 234 -2.58 -3.63 20.03
C PHE A 234 -3.89 -2.85 19.95
N ASN A 235 -4.37 -2.43 21.12
CA ASN A 235 -5.58 -1.62 21.30
C ASN A 235 -5.29 -0.26 21.94
N THR A 236 -4.01 0.07 22.18
CA THR A 236 -3.59 1.37 22.70
C THR A 236 -2.34 1.85 21.99
N ALA A 237 -2.29 3.16 21.69
CA ALA A 237 -1.14 3.79 21.03
C ALA A 237 0.17 3.54 21.81
N ARG A 238 0.12 3.63 23.15
CA ARG A 238 1.29 3.38 24.00
C ARG A 238 1.88 1.98 23.81
N ALA A 239 1.06 0.93 23.92
CA ALA A 239 1.55 -0.44 23.81
C ALA A 239 2.09 -0.74 22.40
N PHE A 240 1.49 -0.13 21.38
CA PHE A 240 1.96 -0.22 20.00
C PHE A 240 3.34 0.44 19.81
N LEU A 241 3.49 1.69 20.28
CA LEU A 241 4.72 2.47 20.18
C LEU A 241 5.88 1.93 21.06
N GLU A 242 5.59 1.13 22.09
CA GLU A 242 6.63 0.46 22.88
C GLU A 242 7.30 -0.71 22.11
N ILE A 243 6.66 -1.19 21.03
CA ILE A 243 7.11 -2.36 20.26
C ILE A 243 7.59 -1.99 18.85
N ILE A 244 6.94 -1.00 18.26
CA ILE A 244 7.30 -0.38 16.99
C ILE A 244 8.35 0.68 17.28
#